data_AF-A0A2K8WZR5-F1
#
_entry.id   AF-A0A2K8WZR5-F1
#
_cell.length_a   1.000
_cell.length_b   1.000
_cell.length_c   1.000
_cell.angle_alpha   90.00
_cell.angle_beta   90.00
_cell.angle_gamma   90.00
#
_symmetry.space_group_name_H-M   'P 1'
#
loop_
_entity.id
_entity.type
_entity.pdbx_description
1 polymer ?
#
loop_
_entity_poly.entity_id
_entity_poly.type
_entity_poly.pdbx_seq_one_letter_code
_entity_poly.pdbx_strand_id
1 'polypeptide(L)'
;MSIIQELTDKYGYQQKSGIIDFKGTKISINLNEVGGAMYTTEPFRITLHLDKSYGIKFNVFPKNLWNKFLDFIIPNRAIFIPIAVRNQFSFAGNKDLIKKLISDKMFLENIKNEKIFIRTLNKPTNRIILTPAHGINDVNHFEKFVTILKQIENKIKNKT
;
A
#
# COMPACT_ATOMS: atom_id res chain seq x y z
N MET A 1 -8.19 2.65 23.40
CA MET A 1 -8.22 4.00 22.82
C MET A 1 -8.54 3.84 21.33
N SER A 2 -9.33 4.73 20.72
CA SER A 2 -9.68 4.60 19.29
C SER A 2 -8.50 5.04 18.43
N ILE A 3 -8.18 4.32 17.35
CA ILE A 3 -7.13 4.73 16.41
C ILE A 3 -7.39 6.12 15.81
N ILE A 4 -8.65 6.50 15.61
CA ILE A 4 -9.02 7.84 15.13
C ILE A 4 -8.59 8.89 16.15
N GLN A 5 -8.77 8.61 17.45
CA GLN A 5 -8.31 9.50 18.52
C GLN A 5 -6.79 9.63 18.51
N GLU A 6 -6.06 8.52 18.41
CA GLU A 6 -4.60 8.54 18.38
C GLU A 6 -4.05 9.27 17.13
N LEU A 7 -4.69 9.11 15.97
CA LEU A 7 -4.34 9.85 14.76
C LEU A 7 -4.68 11.34 14.86
N THR A 8 -5.75 11.68 15.58
CA THR A 8 -6.13 13.08 15.86
C THR A 8 -5.09 13.72 16.76
N ASP A 9 -4.71 13.05 17.85
CA ASP A 9 -3.77 13.57 18.83
C ASP A 9 -2.35 13.69 18.25
N LYS A 10 -1.91 12.70 17.46
CA LYS A 10 -0.55 12.67 16.92
C LYS A 10 -0.36 13.46 15.62
N TYR A 11 -1.40 13.56 14.78
CA TYR A 11 -1.29 14.13 13.43
C TYR A 11 -2.36 15.17 13.09
N GLY A 12 -3.26 15.53 14.01
CA GLY A 12 -4.34 16.47 13.75
C GLY A 12 -5.38 15.94 12.75
N TYR A 13 -5.55 14.61 12.65
CA TYR A 13 -6.51 13.99 11.75
C TYR A 13 -7.95 14.45 12.04
N GLN A 14 -8.70 14.82 10.99
CA GLN A 14 -10.14 15.11 11.09
C GLN A 14 -10.91 14.15 10.17
N GLN A 15 -11.91 13.47 10.74
CA GLN A 15 -12.65 12.32 10.20
C GLN A 15 -13.31 12.56 8.82
N LYS A 16 -13.45 13.81 8.37
CA LYS A 16 -14.05 14.17 7.08
C LYS A 16 -13.06 14.51 5.95
N SER A 17 -11.79 14.82 6.26
CA SER A 17 -10.75 15.06 5.24
C SER A 17 -9.37 15.20 5.87
N GLY A 18 -8.86 14.15 6.51
CA GLY A 18 -7.53 14.22 7.11
C GLY A 18 -6.43 14.03 6.06
N ILE A 19 -5.91 15.16 5.56
CA ILE A 19 -4.60 15.21 4.91
C ILE A 19 -3.57 15.42 6.01
N ILE A 20 -2.66 14.48 6.16
CA ILE A 20 -1.53 14.53 7.08
C ILE A 20 -0.29 14.85 6.25
N ASP A 21 0.55 15.78 6.73
CA ASP A 21 1.92 15.90 6.22
C ASP A 21 2.83 14.94 6.99
N PHE A 22 3.38 13.95 6.29
CA PHE A 22 4.35 13.04 6.85
C PHE A 22 5.68 13.17 6.10
N LYS A 23 6.66 13.81 6.75
CA LYS A 23 8.02 14.02 6.22
C LYS A 23 8.00 14.71 4.83
N GLY A 24 7.18 15.75 4.67
CA GLY A 24 7.06 16.53 3.44
C GLY A 24 6.21 15.87 2.35
N THR A 25 5.53 14.77 2.68
CA THR A 25 4.64 14.06 1.75
C THR A 25 3.22 14.12 2.28
N LYS A 26 2.30 14.55 1.42
CA LYS A 26 0.87 14.59 1.73
C LYS A 26 0.29 13.18 1.70
N ILE A 27 -0.28 12.74 2.83
CA ILE A 27 -0.98 11.49 3.00
C ILE A 27 -2.46 11.80 3.29
N SER A 28 -3.40 11.21 2.56
CA SER A 28 -4.82 11.28 2.89
C SER A 28 -5.33 9.94 3.41
N ILE A 29 -6.12 9.99 4.47
CA ILE A 29 -6.84 8.82 4.99
C ILE A 29 -8.32 9.02 4.72
N ASN A 30 -8.93 8.09 3.98
CA ASN A 30 -10.38 8.05 3.81
C ASN A 30 -10.94 6.86 4.58
N LEU A 31 -11.88 7.15 5.47
CA LEU A 31 -12.71 6.19 6.19
C LEU A 31 -14.10 6.34 5.58
N ASN A 32 -14.57 5.34 4.84
CA ASN A 32 -15.96 5.35 4.42
C ASN A 32 -16.80 4.85 5.59
N GLU A 33 -17.44 5.76 6.33
CA GLU A 33 -18.49 5.40 7.28
C GLU A 33 -19.62 4.70 6.52
N VAL A 34 -19.80 3.39 6.76
CA VAL A 34 -21.00 2.68 6.34
C VAL A 34 -21.99 2.74 7.48
N GLY A 35 -23.10 3.48 7.28
CA GLY A 35 -24.21 3.48 8.22
C GLY A 35 -24.86 2.09 8.30
N GLY A 36 -24.87 1.51 9.49
CA GLY A 36 -25.71 0.35 9.82
C GLY A 36 -24.97 -1.00 9.93
N ALA A 37 -24.93 -1.52 11.16
CA ALA A 37 -24.99 -2.94 11.56
C ALA A 37 -24.16 -4.02 10.82
N MET A 38 -23.03 -3.70 10.17
CA MET A 38 -22.08 -4.73 9.70
C MET A 38 -20.71 -4.61 10.41
N TYR A 39 -20.42 -5.57 11.29
CA TYR A 39 -19.14 -5.79 11.96
C TYR A 39 -18.06 -6.38 11.02
N THR A 40 -17.86 -5.79 9.85
CA THR A 40 -16.77 -6.18 8.95
C THR A 40 -16.07 -4.95 8.42
N THR A 41 -15.12 -4.47 9.23
CA THR A 41 -13.97 -3.60 8.91
C THR A 41 -14.24 -2.54 7.83
N GLU A 42 -14.48 -1.30 8.27
CA GLU A 42 -14.49 -0.11 7.42
C GLU A 42 -13.26 -0.10 6.48
N PRO A 43 -13.43 0.08 5.16
CA PRO A 43 -12.31 0.01 4.23
C PRO A 43 -11.44 1.27 4.37
N PHE A 44 -10.37 1.17 5.16
CA PHE A 44 -9.34 2.20 5.28
C PHE A 44 -8.64 2.40 3.93
N ARG A 45 -8.52 3.64 3.47
CA ARG A 45 -7.71 3.97 2.29
C ARG A 45 -6.67 5.01 2.64
N ILE A 46 -5.40 4.61 2.54
CA ILE A 46 -4.25 5.50 2.70
C ILE A 46 -3.77 5.90 1.30
N THR A 47 -3.76 7.19 1.01
CA THR A 47 -3.36 7.74 -0.29
C THR A 47 -2.13 8.62 -0.10
N LEU A 48 -1.02 8.24 -0.71
CA LEU A 48 0.14 9.10 -0.84
C LEU A 48 0.01 9.95 -2.10
N HIS A 49 0.14 11.28 -1.95
CA HIS A 49 0.15 12.21 -3.08
C HIS A 49 1.59 12.57 -3.44
N LEU A 50 1.99 12.16 -4.64
CA LEU A 50 3.23 12.53 -5.30
C LEU A 50 3.18 14.01 -5.72
N ASP A 51 4.35 14.62 -5.82
CA ASP A 51 4.57 15.98 -6.29
C ASP A 51 4.15 16.18 -7.76
N LYS A 52 4.27 15.13 -8.58
CA LYS A 52 3.84 15.12 -9.98
C LYS A 52 3.35 13.74 -10.41
N SER A 53 2.76 13.66 -11.60
CA SER A 53 2.48 12.36 -12.21
C SER A 53 3.75 11.78 -12.84
N TYR A 54 4.11 10.56 -12.44
CA TYR A 54 5.27 9.84 -12.98
C TYR A 54 4.90 8.89 -14.13
N GLY A 55 3.60 8.69 -14.41
CA GLY A 55 3.13 7.76 -15.45
C GLY A 55 3.46 6.29 -15.19
N ILE A 56 3.81 5.93 -13.95
CA ILE A 56 4.23 4.57 -13.60
C ILE A 56 3.03 3.76 -13.12
N LYS A 57 2.76 2.64 -13.81
CA LYS A 57 1.81 1.62 -13.37
C LYS A 57 2.49 0.67 -12.40
N PHE A 58 1.95 0.52 -11.21
CA PHE A 58 2.44 -0.41 -10.20
C PHE A 58 1.27 -0.88 -9.35
N ASN A 59 1.14 -2.20 -9.22
CA ASN A 59 0.13 -2.80 -8.40
C ASN A 59 0.67 -4.01 -7.63
N VAL A 60 0.22 -4.14 -6.39
CA VAL A 60 0.46 -5.28 -5.50
C VAL A 60 -0.90 -5.73 -4.98
N PHE A 61 -1.18 -7.02 -5.13
CA PHE A 61 -2.42 -7.61 -4.64
C PHE A 61 -2.09 -8.84 -3.81
N PRO A 62 -2.81 -9.12 -2.71
CA PRO A 62 -2.67 -10.38 -2.02
C PRO A 62 -3.04 -11.52 -2.98
N LYS A 63 -2.30 -12.64 -2.91
CA LYS A 63 -2.61 -13.83 -3.70
C LYS A 63 -3.83 -14.52 -3.11
N ASN A 64 -4.90 -14.50 -3.88
CA ASN A 64 -6.04 -15.39 -3.65
C ASN A 64 -5.71 -16.78 -4.22
N LEU A 65 -6.45 -17.81 -3.80
CA LEU A 65 -6.26 -19.21 -4.22
C LEU A 65 -6.08 -19.38 -5.75
N TRP A 66 -6.79 -18.58 -6.55
CA TRP A 66 -6.68 -18.57 -8.01
C TRP A 66 -5.30 -18.16 -8.56
N ASN A 67 -4.58 -17.26 -7.89
CA ASN A 67 -3.25 -16.84 -8.33
C ASN A 67 -2.18 -17.89 -8.01
N LYS A 68 -2.34 -18.65 -6.91
CA LYS A 68 -1.46 -19.79 -6.59
C LYS A 68 -1.54 -20.87 -7.66
N PHE A 69 -2.73 -21.10 -8.20
CA PHE A 69 -2.94 -22.05 -9.30
C PHE A 69 -2.26 -21.60 -10.60
N LEU A 70 -2.31 -20.30 -10.94
CA LEU A 70 -1.64 -19.77 -12.13
C LEU A 70 -0.10 -19.79 -12.04
N ASP A 71 0.47 -19.65 -10.84
CA ASP A 71 1.93 -19.82 -10.64
C ASP A 71 2.40 -21.26 -10.91
N PHE A 72 1.54 -22.26 -10.64
CA PHE A 72 1.82 -23.67 -10.89
C PHE A 72 1.88 -23.98 -12.40
N ILE A 73 1.05 -23.30 -13.21
CA ILE A 73 0.97 -23.53 -14.66
C ILE A 73 2.00 -22.69 -15.43
N ILE A 74 2.40 -21.52 -14.92
CA ILE A 74 3.38 -20.64 -15.59
C ILE A 74 4.52 -20.25 -14.63
N PRO A 75 5.50 -21.15 -14.40
CA PRO A 75 6.50 -21.04 -13.33
C PRO A 75 7.44 -19.81 -13.45
N ASN A 76 7.57 -19.21 -14.64
CA ASN A 76 8.55 -18.16 -14.92
C ASN A 76 8.10 -16.72 -14.64
N ARG A 77 6.85 -16.47 -14.20
CA ARG A 77 6.34 -15.10 -14.02
C ARG A 77 6.96 -14.33 -12.83
N ALA A 78 7.60 -15.03 -11.89
CA ALA A 78 8.01 -14.44 -10.61
C ALA A 78 9.36 -14.94 -10.07
N ILE A 79 10.25 -15.47 -10.91
CA ILE A 79 11.54 -16.09 -10.47
C ILE A 79 12.38 -15.13 -9.62
N PHE A 80 12.34 -13.83 -9.94
CA PHE A 80 13.17 -12.83 -9.26
C PHE A 80 12.59 -12.36 -7.92
N ILE A 81 11.35 -12.72 -7.57
CA ILE A 81 10.69 -12.29 -6.32
C ILE A 81 11.00 -13.31 -5.20
N PRO A 82 11.50 -12.87 -4.02
CA PRO A 82 11.80 -13.77 -2.91
C PRO A 82 10.60 -14.62 -2.49
N ILE A 83 10.83 -15.91 -2.20
CA ILE A 83 9.80 -16.92 -1.90
C ILE A 83 8.82 -16.45 -0.82
N ALA A 84 9.34 -15.84 0.26
CA ALA A 84 8.56 -15.39 1.40
C ALA A 84 7.42 -14.42 1.02
N VAL A 85 7.66 -13.56 0.02
CA VAL A 85 6.70 -12.56 -0.45
C VAL A 85 5.98 -13.05 -1.71
N ARG A 86 6.67 -13.82 -2.56
CA ARG A 86 6.10 -14.43 -3.79
C ARG A 86 4.85 -15.25 -3.48
N ASN A 87 4.79 -15.96 -2.36
CA ASN A 87 3.62 -16.78 -2.02
C ASN A 87 2.43 -15.98 -1.47
N GLN A 88 2.67 -14.74 -1.05
CA GLN A 88 1.68 -13.86 -0.42
C GLN A 88 1.13 -12.82 -1.39
N PHE A 89 1.93 -12.37 -2.36
CA PHE A 89 1.59 -11.24 -3.23
C PHE A 89 1.83 -11.51 -4.72
N SER A 90 0.97 -10.90 -5.53
CA SER A 90 1.16 -10.74 -6.96
C SER A 90 1.56 -9.31 -7.27
N PHE A 91 2.67 -9.14 -7.99
CA PHE A 91 3.16 -7.84 -8.45
C PHE A 91 2.87 -7.67 -9.94
N ALA A 92 2.39 -6.48 -10.33
CA ALA A 92 2.09 -6.15 -11.72
C ALA A 92 2.44 -4.69 -12.03
N GLY A 93 2.83 -4.42 -13.28
CA GLY A 93 3.17 -3.08 -13.76
C GLY A 93 4.64 -2.94 -14.17
N ASN A 94 5.26 -1.80 -13.86
CA ASN A 94 6.61 -1.45 -14.27
C ASN A 94 7.64 -2.41 -13.65
N LYS A 95 8.35 -3.18 -14.50
CA LYS A 95 9.28 -4.23 -14.08
C LYS A 95 10.50 -3.68 -13.32
N ASP A 96 11.01 -2.52 -13.71
CA ASP A 96 12.20 -1.93 -13.08
C ASP A 96 11.90 -1.44 -11.67
N LEU A 97 10.74 -0.82 -11.48
CA LEU A 97 10.25 -0.46 -10.15
C LEU A 97 10.06 -1.70 -9.28
N ILE A 98 9.44 -2.76 -9.81
CA ILE A 98 9.27 -4.00 -9.07
C ILE A 98 10.63 -4.55 -8.63
N LYS A 99 11.62 -4.63 -9.54
CA LYS A 99 12.99 -5.04 -9.21
C LYS A 99 13.60 -4.17 -8.10
N LYS A 100 13.50 -2.85 -8.21
CA LYS A 100 14.01 -1.92 -7.18
C LYS A 100 13.34 -2.13 -5.82
N LEU A 101 12.04 -2.44 -5.80
CA LEU A 101 11.28 -2.67 -4.56
C LEU A 101 11.58 -4.03 -3.94
N ILE A 102 11.68 -5.10 -4.74
CA ILE A 102 11.95 -6.43 -4.19
C ILE A 102 13.41 -6.60 -3.73
N SER A 103 14.34 -5.74 -4.18
CA SER A 103 15.69 -5.67 -3.63
C SER A 103 15.77 -4.87 -2.33
N ASP A 104 14.69 -4.14 -1.96
CA ASP A 104 14.63 -3.35 -0.75
C ASP A 104 14.13 -4.21 0.42
N LYS A 105 15.07 -4.64 1.28
CA LYS A 105 14.80 -5.51 2.44
C LYS A 105 13.73 -4.91 3.37
N MET A 106 13.79 -3.60 3.58
CA MET A 106 12.86 -2.91 4.48
C MET A 106 11.45 -2.90 3.88
N PHE A 107 11.32 -2.75 2.56
CA PHE A 107 10.03 -2.89 1.88
C PHE A 107 9.47 -4.29 2.03
N LEU A 108 10.28 -5.34 1.79
CA LEU A 108 9.84 -6.72 1.92
C LEU A 108 9.36 -7.06 3.33
N GLU A 109 10.11 -6.67 4.36
CA GLU A 109 9.71 -6.93 5.76
C GLU A 109 8.43 -6.18 6.13
N ASN A 110 8.22 -4.96 5.62
CA ASN A 110 7.00 -4.21 5.91
C ASN A 110 5.77 -4.79 5.21
N ILE A 111 5.87 -5.37 4.02
CA ILE A 111 4.70 -5.96 3.35
C ILE A 111 4.44 -7.40 3.79
N LYS A 112 5.43 -8.09 4.36
CA LYS A 112 5.33 -9.49 4.75
C LYS A 112 4.22 -9.69 5.79
N ASN A 113 3.44 -10.74 5.58
CA ASN A 113 2.29 -11.16 6.38
C ASN A 113 1.12 -10.17 6.41
N GLU A 114 1.19 -9.08 5.63
CA GLU A 114 0.09 -8.15 5.47
C GLU A 114 -0.89 -8.61 4.38
N LYS A 115 -2.16 -8.28 4.55
CA LYS A 115 -3.15 -8.38 3.46
C LYS A 115 -3.47 -6.99 2.94
N ILE A 116 -2.60 -6.49 2.08
CA ILE A 116 -2.69 -5.12 1.54
C ILE A 116 -2.79 -5.11 0.02
N PHE A 117 -3.59 -4.18 -0.48
CA PHE A 117 -3.71 -3.83 -1.88
C PHE A 117 -2.97 -2.52 -2.11
N ILE A 118 -2.01 -2.49 -3.04
CA ILE A 118 -1.29 -1.28 -3.43
C ILE A 118 -1.54 -1.03 -4.91
N ARG A 119 -1.89 0.19 -5.30
CA ARG A 119 -2.09 0.54 -6.70
C ARG A 119 -1.72 1.98 -7.02
N THR A 120 -1.16 2.19 -8.21
CA THR A 120 -1.22 3.47 -8.90
C THR A 120 -2.43 3.46 -9.83
N LEU A 121 -3.18 4.57 -9.91
CA LEU A 121 -4.41 4.60 -10.71
C LEU A 121 -4.09 4.43 -12.22
N ASN A 122 -5.03 3.89 -12.99
CA ASN A 122 -4.83 3.53 -14.40
C ASN A 122 -4.55 4.71 -15.35
N LYS A 123 -4.84 5.94 -14.91
CA LYS A 123 -4.52 7.20 -15.61
C LYS A 123 -3.22 7.78 -15.04
N PRO A 124 -2.49 8.65 -15.76
CA PRO A 124 -1.39 9.41 -15.16
C PRO A 124 -1.94 10.16 -13.94
N THR A 125 -1.63 9.64 -12.76
CA THR A 125 -2.01 10.23 -11.48
C THR A 125 -0.77 10.44 -10.67
N ASN A 126 -0.87 11.36 -9.72
CA ASN A 126 0.15 11.62 -8.73
C ASN A 126 -0.20 10.88 -7.42
N ARG A 127 -0.81 9.68 -7.49
CA ARG A 127 -1.33 9.00 -6.30
C ARG A 127 -0.90 7.54 -6.24
N ILE A 128 -0.50 7.12 -5.05
CA ILE A 128 -0.29 5.72 -4.68
C ILE A 128 -1.30 5.40 -3.59
N ILE A 129 -2.11 4.37 -3.78
CA ILE A 129 -3.18 4.00 -2.86
C ILE A 129 -2.82 2.67 -2.22
N LEU A 130 -2.85 2.63 -0.89
CA LEU A 130 -2.77 1.42 -0.08
C LEU A 130 -4.11 1.19 0.62
N THR A 131 -4.63 -0.02 0.51
CA THR A 131 -5.87 -0.46 1.16
C THR A 131 -5.61 -1.77 1.90
N PRO A 132 -5.60 -1.78 3.24
CA PRO A 132 -5.58 -3.02 4.00
C PRO A 132 -6.92 -3.75 3.90
N ALA A 133 -6.87 -5.08 3.94
CA ALA A 133 -8.06 -5.93 3.91
C ALA A 133 -8.84 -5.95 5.24
N HIS A 134 -8.17 -5.67 6.36
CA HIS A 134 -8.72 -5.84 7.72
C HIS A 134 -8.62 -4.56 8.58
N GLY A 135 -8.63 -3.37 7.95
CA GLY A 135 -8.50 -2.09 8.66
C GLY A 135 -7.08 -1.82 9.17
N ILE A 136 -6.96 -0.90 10.13
CA ILE A 136 -5.69 -0.53 10.79
C ILE A 136 -5.85 -0.73 12.30
N ASN A 137 -4.87 -1.39 12.92
CA ASN A 137 -4.96 -1.82 14.32
C ASN A 137 -4.61 -0.68 15.30
N ASP A 138 -3.52 0.03 15.01
CA ASP A 138 -2.96 1.09 15.85
C ASP A 138 -2.12 2.07 15.00
N VAL A 139 -1.59 3.11 15.63
CA VAL A 139 -0.74 4.10 14.97
C VAL A 139 0.55 3.51 14.39
N ASN A 140 1.16 2.51 15.03
CA ASN A 140 2.39 1.89 14.53
C ASN A 140 2.10 1.13 13.23
N HIS A 141 0.94 0.46 13.15
CA HIS A 141 0.45 -0.20 11.96
C HIS A 141 0.17 0.81 10.83
N PHE A 142 -0.41 1.97 11.17
CA PHE A 142 -0.54 3.08 10.22
C PHE A 142 0.82 3.59 9.71
N GLU A 143 1.77 3.84 10.60
CA GLU A 143 3.12 4.31 10.24
C GLU A 143 3.87 3.30 9.38
N LYS A 144 3.69 2.00 9.63
CA LYS A 144 4.18 0.92 8.78
C LYS A 144 3.63 1.04 7.36
N PHE A 145 2.33 1.28 7.19
CA PHE A 145 1.73 1.48 5.87
C PHE A 145 2.19 2.76 5.16
N VAL A 146 2.33 3.86 5.89
CA VAL A 146 2.91 5.09 5.34
C VAL A 146 4.35 4.86 4.90
N THR A 147 5.13 4.08 5.67
CA THR A 147 6.51 3.73 5.34
C THR A 147 6.60 2.92 4.04
N ILE A 148 5.70 1.95 3.84
CA ILE A 148 5.58 1.20 2.57
C ILE A 148 5.35 2.17 1.41
N LEU A 149 4.40 3.09 1.55
CA LEU A 149 4.09 4.09 0.52
C LEU A 149 5.29 5.00 0.23
N LYS A 150 6.01 5.45 1.26
CA LYS A 150 7.22 6.29 1.12
C LYS A 150 8.35 5.54 0.41
N GLN A 151 8.53 4.25 0.65
CA GLN A 151 9.51 3.45 -0.08
C GLN A 151 9.20 3.39 -1.58
N ILE A 152 7.91 3.20 -1.93
CA ILE A 152 7.47 3.22 -3.32
C ILE A 152 7.68 4.60 -3.94
N GLU A 153 7.30 5.67 -3.23
CA GLU A 153 7.58 7.06 -3.66
C GLU A 153 9.06 7.24 -3.97
N ASN A 154 9.95 6.87 -3.05
CA ASN A 154 11.40 7.04 -3.22
C ASN A 154 11.92 6.29 -4.46
N LYS A 155 11.46 5.06 -4.73
CA LYS A 155 11.88 4.31 -5.93
C LYS A 155 11.26 4.85 -7.22
N ILE A 156 10.07 5.47 -7.15
CA ILE A 156 9.44 6.15 -8.29
C ILE A 156 10.20 7.43 -8.64
N LYS A 157 10.60 8.21 -7.63
CA LYS A 157 11.32 9.48 -7.79
C LYS A 157 12.76 9.26 -8.27
N ASN A 158 13.45 8.26 -7.73
CA ASN A 158 14.84 7.96 -8.07
C ASN A 158 14.91 7.01 -9.28
N LYS A 159 14.74 7.59 -10.47
CA LYS A 159 14.81 6.87 -11.76
C LYS A 159 16.21 6.40 -12.17
N THR A 160 17.24 6.70 -11.39
CA THR A 160 18.63 6.30 -11.65
C THR A 160 18.91 4.84 -11.29
#